data_AF-A0A4Q8BDL5-F1
#
_entry.id   AF-A0A4Q8BDL5-F1
#
_cell.length_a   1.000
_cell.length_b   1.000
_cell.length_c   1.000
_cell.angle_alpha   90.00
_cell.angle_beta   90.00
_cell.angle_gamma   90.00
#
_symmetry.space_group_name_H-M   'P 1'
#
loop_
_entity.id
_entity.type
_entity.pdbx_description
1 polymer ?
#
loop_
_entity_poly.entity_id
_entity_poly.type
_entity_poly.pdbx_seq_one_letter_code
_entity_poly.pdbx_strand_id
1 'polypeptide(L)'
;MLFPVLRQLNDGVEITAEAGLGSVRLHSAERPWNDEVLDLRCELADDGVRAVTSVRTLNVDRIVSWAADLAESYEGWDGLRAWESLEHDLRIDATHDRRGHVNLRFVIRGPRGYDPSAWEASVMVTLDAGEDMRRLVAELGDLVS
;
A
#
# COMPACT_ATOMS: atom_id res chain seq x y z
N MET A 1 -20.32 7.06 -9.68
CA MET A 1 -19.23 6.29 -9.07
C MET A 1 -18.32 7.30 -8.40
N LEU A 2 -18.15 7.18 -7.09
CA LEU A 2 -17.24 8.04 -6.31
C LEU A 2 -15.95 7.24 -6.22
N PHE A 3 -14.98 7.63 -7.04
CA PHE A 3 -13.65 7.03 -7.07
C PHE A 3 -12.98 7.17 -5.69
N PRO A 4 -12.08 6.24 -5.31
CA PRO A 4 -11.21 6.42 -4.15
C PRO A 4 -10.55 7.81 -4.18
N VAL A 5 -10.22 8.33 -3.01
CA VAL A 5 -9.45 9.58 -2.93
C VAL A 5 -8.06 9.22 -2.45
N LEU A 6 -7.08 9.31 -3.37
CA LEU A 6 -5.67 9.38 -3.01
C LEU A 6 -5.39 10.84 -2.61
N ARG A 7 -4.97 11.03 -1.36
CA ARG A 7 -4.72 12.34 -0.77
C ARG A 7 -3.30 12.42 -0.23
N GLN A 8 -2.53 13.34 -0.77
CA GLN A 8 -1.23 13.70 -0.22
C GLN A 8 -1.42 14.48 1.09
N LEU A 9 -0.61 14.14 2.08
CA LEU A 9 -0.55 14.77 3.40
C LEU A 9 0.88 15.29 3.64
N ASN A 10 1.05 16.15 4.65
CA ASN A 10 2.37 16.70 4.97
C ASN A 10 3.36 15.63 5.47
N ASP A 11 2.85 14.50 5.96
CA ASP A 11 3.59 13.42 6.61
C ASP A 11 3.29 12.06 5.97
N GLY A 12 2.86 12.02 4.70
CA GLY A 12 2.61 10.78 3.97
C GLY A 12 1.47 10.86 2.96
N VAL A 13 0.91 9.70 2.63
CA VAL A 13 -0.21 9.54 1.69
C VAL A 13 -1.33 8.75 2.35
N GLU A 14 -2.58 9.16 2.08
CA GLU A 14 -3.78 8.44 2.47
C GLU A 14 -4.56 7.98 1.23
N ILE A 15 -5.01 6.73 1.24
CA ILE A 15 -5.85 6.14 0.21
C ILE A 15 -7.14 5.70 0.91
N THR A 16 -8.26 6.29 0.49
CA THR A 16 -9.57 5.98 1.07
C THR A 16 -10.31 4.99 0.18
N ALA A 17 -10.85 3.91 0.78
CA ALA A 17 -11.73 2.97 0.10
C ALA A 17 -13.04 3.66 -0.34
N GLU A 18 -13.69 3.11 -1.36
CA GLU A 18 -15.01 3.61 -1.76
C GLU A 18 -16.01 3.53 -0.60
N ALA A 19 -16.97 4.47 -0.58
CA ALA A 19 -18.01 4.59 0.44
C ALA A 19 -17.54 4.82 1.90
N GLY A 20 -16.26 5.20 2.10
CA GLY A 20 -15.73 5.47 3.45
C GLY A 20 -15.50 4.21 4.29
N LEU A 21 -15.46 3.03 3.65
CA LEU A 21 -15.29 1.70 4.25
C LEU A 21 -13.82 1.40 4.61
N GLY A 22 -13.16 2.41 5.15
CA GLY A 22 -11.78 2.34 5.62
C GLY A 22 -10.75 3.05 4.75
N SER A 23 -9.59 3.30 5.34
CA SER A 23 -8.45 3.94 4.70
C SER A 23 -7.15 3.21 5.03
N VAL A 24 -6.17 3.39 4.13
CA VAL A 24 -4.77 3.12 4.42
C VAL A 24 -4.00 4.43 4.38
N ARG A 25 -3.15 4.64 5.37
CA ARG A 25 -2.20 5.74 5.41
C ARG A 25 -0.79 5.20 5.52
N LEU A 26 0.06 5.61 4.59
CA LEU A 26 1.50 5.37 4.62
C LEU A 26 2.15 6.68 5.03
N HIS A 27 2.79 6.71 6.20
CA HIS A 27 3.53 7.88 6.64
C HIS A 27 4.88 7.97 5.92
N SER A 28 5.45 9.18 5.84
CA SER A 28 6.80 9.41 5.33
C SER A 28 7.80 8.43 5.95
N ALA A 29 8.65 7.83 5.11
CA ALA A 29 9.65 6.91 5.58
C ALA A 29 10.85 7.66 6.20
N GLU A 30 11.50 7.00 7.14
CA GLU A 30 12.75 7.46 7.75
C GLU A 30 13.87 6.46 7.44
N ARG A 31 15.11 6.96 7.31
CA ARG A 31 16.31 6.12 7.15
C ARG A 31 17.05 6.05 8.50
N PRO A 32 16.72 5.10 9.39
CA PRO A 32 17.29 5.03 10.73
C PRO A 32 18.82 4.94 10.75
N TRP A 33 19.43 4.33 9.75
CA TRP A 33 20.88 4.18 9.62
C TRP A 33 21.49 4.99 8.46
N ASN A 34 20.70 5.86 7.82
CA ASN A 34 21.12 6.62 6.64
C ASN A 34 21.65 5.71 5.50
N ASP A 35 21.05 4.54 5.35
CA ASP A 35 21.36 3.54 4.32
C ASP A 35 20.09 3.16 3.53
N GLU A 36 20.09 1.98 2.90
CA GLU A 36 18.97 1.49 2.10
C GLU A 36 17.76 1.02 2.92
N VAL A 37 17.88 0.94 4.25
CA VAL A 37 16.79 0.55 5.14
C VAL A 37 15.88 1.73 5.40
N LEU A 38 14.58 1.48 5.24
CA LEU A 38 13.52 2.45 5.40
C LEU A 38 12.50 1.91 6.41
N ASP A 39 12.20 2.71 7.41
CA ASP A 39 11.10 2.45 8.34
C ASP A 39 9.96 3.44 8.03
N LEU A 40 8.78 2.93 7.71
CA LEU A 40 7.57 3.73 7.53
C LEU A 40 6.47 3.23 8.45
N ARG A 41 5.56 4.10 8.85
CA ARG A 41 4.38 3.70 9.62
C ARG A 41 3.22 3.47 8.65
N CYS A 42 2.60 2.31 8.73
CA CYS A 42 1.38 1.99 8.00
C CYS A 42 0.21 1.94 8.98
N GLU A 43 -0.87 2.63 8.62
CA GLU A 43 -2.10 2.71 9.40
C GLU A 43 -3.29 2.28 8.55
N LEU A 44 -4.08 1.35 9.06
CA LEU A 44 -5.39 1.00 8.55
C LEU A 44 -6.45 1.52 9.51
N ALA A 45 -7.48 2.17 8.99
CA ALA A 45 -8.60 2.66 9.80
C ALA A 45 -9.94 2.32 9.14
N ASP A 46 -10.98 2.12 9.94
CA ASP A 46 -12.39 2.05 9.56
C ASP A 46 -13.25 2.45 10.79
N ASP A 47 -14.59 2.48 10.68
CA ASP A 47 -15.47 2.92 11.78
C ASP A 47 -15.26 2.08 13.06
N GLY A 48 -14.61 2.69 14.06
CA GLY A 48 -14.29 2.09 15.35
C GLY A 48 -13.04 1.21 15.40
N VAL A 49 -12.30 1.06 14.29
CA VAL A 49 -11.08 0.23 14.23
C VAL A 49 -9.90 1.03 13.70
N ARG A 50 -8.76 0.91 14.39
CA ARG A 50 -7.47 1.44 13.96
C ARG A 50 -6.38 0.42 14.23
N ALA A 51 -5.70 -0.01 13.17
CA ALA A 51 -4.55 -0.90 13.24
C ALA A 51 -3.33 -0.16 12.70
N VAL A 52 -2.20 -0.26 13.40
CA VAL A 52 -0.97 0.47 13.07
C VAL A 52 0.21 -0.46 13.26
N THR A 53 1.12 -0.45 12.30
CA THR A 53 2.42 -1.12 12.44
C THR A 53 3.55 -0.28 11.86
N SER A 54 4.77 -0.57 12.32
CA SER A 54 5.99 -0.09 11.66
C SER A 54 6.35 -1.11 10.60
N VAL A 55 6.61 -0.65 9.38
CA VAL A 55 6.97 -1.47 8.23
C VAL A 55 8.42 -1.18 7.92
N ARG A 56 9.24 -2.23 7.97
CA ARG A 56 10.62 -2.17 7.49
C ARG A 56 10.69 -2.61 6.03
N THR A 57 11.13 -1.70 5.17
CA THR A 57 11.42 -1.93 3.76
C THR A 57 12.88 -1.69 3.45
N LEU A 58 13.34 -2.25 2.32
CA LEU A 58 14.64 -1.96 1.74
C LEU A 58 14.40 -1.33 0.39
N ASN A 59 15.22 -0.36 -0.02
CA ASN A 59 15.10 0.25 -1.36
C ASN A 59 15.12 -0.80 -2.53
N VAL A 60 15.56 -2.04 -2.25
CA VAL A 60 15.56 -3.19 -3.16
C VAL A 60 14.28 -4.06 -3.16
N ASP A 61 13.31 -3.82 -2.29
CA ASP A 61 12.06 -4.59 -2.26
C ASP A 61 11.06 -4.16 -3.35
N ARG A 62 11.43 -3.17 -4.17
CA ARG A 62 10.80 -2.89 -5.47
C ARG A 62 9.34 -2.44 -5.38
N ILE A 63 8.85 -1.92 -4.25
CA ILE A 63 7.46 -1.47 -4.12
C ILE A 63 7.05 -0.49 -5.22
N VAL A 64 7.93 0.47 -5.55
CA VAL A 64 7.68 1.48 -6.60
C VAL A 64 7.62 0.84 -7.98
N SER A 65 8.59 -0.02 -8.32
CA SER A 65 8.59 -0.72 -9.61
C SER A 65 7.45 -1.72 -9.74
N TRP A 66 7.06 -2.38 -8.65
CA TRP A 66 5.91 -3.26 -8.62
C TRP A 66 4.62 -2.49 -8.90
N ALA A 67 4.43 -1.34 -8.24
CA ALA A 67 3.27 -0.48 -8.49
C ALA A 67 3.29 0.08 -9.93
N ALA A 68 4.47 0.39 -10.48
CA ALA A 68 4.63 0.82 -11.86
C ALA A 68 4.23 -0.28 -12.85
N ASP A 69 4.63 -1.53 -12.60
CA ASP A 69 4.23 -2.68 -13.41
C ASP A 69 2.70 -2.89 -13.41
N LEU A 70 2.03 -2.61 -12.29
CA LEU A 70 0.56 -2.61 -12.22
C LEU A 70 -0.05 -1.49 -13.06
N ALA A 71 0.49 -0.27 -12.99
CA ALA A 71 0.01 0.89 -13.75
C ALA A 71 0.20 0.74 -15.27
N GLU A 72 1.30 0.11 -15.69
CA GLU A 72 1.57 -0.19 -17.10
C GLU A 72 0.72 -1.37 -17.61
N SER A 73 0.27 -2.26 -16.72
CA SER A 73 -0.63 -3.38 -17.04
C SER A 73 -2.11 -2.94 -17.09
N TYR A 74 -2.41 -1.74 -17.63
CA TYR A 74 -3.75 -1.15 -17.66
C TYR A 74 -4.76 -1.93 -18.51
N GLU A 75 -4.29 -2.74 -19.46
CA GLU A 75 -5.13 -3.67 -20.23
C GLU A 75 -5.68 -4.82 -19.35
N GLY A 76 -5.08 -4.99 -18.16
CA GLY A 76 -5.44 -5.97 -17.15
C GLY A 76 -4.54 -7.19 -17.10
N TRP A 77 -4.68 -7.95 -16.01
CA TRP A 77 -3.99 -9.22 -15.82
C TRP A 77 -4.91 -10.22 -15.10
N ASP A 78 -4.52 -11.48 -15.17
CA ASP A 78 -5.21 -12.57 -14.48
C ASP A 78 -4.51 -12.92 -13.18
N GLY A 79 -5.32 -13.27 -12.18
CA GLY A 79 -4.84 -13.72 -10.88
C GLY A 79 -4.32 -12.61 -9.97
N LEU A 80 -3.55 -13.02 -8.98
CA LEU A 80 -3.01 -12.17 -7.93
C LEU A 80 -1.57 -11.78 -8.24
N ARG A 81 -1.26 -10.49 -8.14
CA ARG A 81 0.11 -9.98 -8.01
C ARG A 81 0.27 -9.47 -6.58
N ALA A 82 1.38 -9.78 -5.94
CA ALA A 82 1.61 -9.39 -4.55
C ALA A 82 2.98 -8.75 -4.40
N TRP A 83 3.06 -7.77 -3.51
CA TRP A 83 4.29 -7.23 -2.94
C TRP A 83 4.28 -7.45 -1.43
N GLU A 84 5.44 -7.67 -0.83
CA GLU A 84 5.58 -7.86 0.61
C GLU A 84 6.89 -7.24 1.11
N SER A 85 6.79 -6.52 2.23
CA SER A 85 7.94 -5.93 2.93
C SER A 85 8.86 -7.02 3.50
N LEU A 86 10.14 -6.68 3.73
CA LEU A 86 11.17 -7.61 4.21
C LEU A 86 10.78 -8.42 5.45
N GLU A 87 10.18 -7.76 6.45
CA GLU A 87 9.84 -8.36 7.75
C GLU A 87 8.40 -8.92 7.79
N HIS A 88 7.72 -8.98 6.64
CA HIS A 88 6.32 -9.40 6.48
C HIS A 88 5.31 -8.52 7.26
N ASP A 89 5.69 -7.28 7.62
CA ASP A 89 4.83 -6.35 8.35
C ASP A 89 3.72 -5.75 7.45
N LEU A 90 4.00 -5.59 6.15
CA LEU A 90 3.05 -5.11 5.14
C LEU A 90 3.12 -5.97 3.88
N ARG A 91 1.95 -6.40 3.42
CA ARG A 91 1.73 -7.03 2.12
C ARG A 91 0.66 -6.27 1.35
N ILE A 92 0.84 -6.12 0.05
CA ILE A 92 -0.14 -5.51 -0.84
C ILE A 92 -0.49 -6.51 -1.93
N ASP A 93 -1.77 -6.86 -1.97
CA ASP A 93 -2.35 -7.78 -2.94
C ASP A 93 -3.10 -7.02 -4.02
N ALA A 94 -2.78 -7.29 -5.28
CA ALA A 94 -3.34 -6.60 -6.44
C ALA A 94 -4.06 -7.56 -7.39
N THR A 95 -5.30 -7.21 -7.72
CA THR A 95 -6.09 -7.87 -8.78
C THR A 95 -6.69 -6.83 -9.71
N HIS A 96 -6.86 -7.20 -10.98
CA HIS A 96 -7.52 -6.34 -11.97
C HIS A 96 -8.94 -6.85 -12.25
N ASP A 97 -9.93 -5.96 -12.26
CA ASP A 97 -11.34 -6.35 -12.43
C ASP A 97 -11.77 -6.52 -13.90
N ARG A 98 -10.86 -6.26 -14.84
CA ARG A 98 -11.07 -6.20 -16.30
C ARG A 98 -12.10 -5.16 -16.74
N ARG A 99 -12.39 -4.18 -15.90
CA ARG A 99 -13.25 -3.03 -16.17
C ARG A 99 -12.53 -1.70 -15.98
N GLY A 100 -11.22 -1.75 -15.82
CA GLY A 100 -10.36 -0.56 -15.68
C GLY A 100 -9.99 -0.23 -14.24
N HIS A 101 -10.18 -1.15 -13.29
CA HIS A 101 -9.79 -0.91 -11.90
C HIS A 101 -8.83 -1.97 -11.36
N VAL A 102 -7.97 -1.51 -10.45
CA VAL A 102 -7.07 -2.33 -9.65
C VAL A 102 -7.57 -2.35 -8.22
N ASN A 103 -7.89 -3.53 -7.72
CA ASN A 103 -8.20 -3.74 -6.32
C ASN A 103 -6.91 -4.06 -5.57
N LEU A 104 -6.54 -3.18 -4.63
CA LEU A 104 -5.40 -3.30 -3.76
C LEU A 104 -5.88 -3.65 -2.35
N ARG A 105 -5.47 -4.81 -1.83
CA ARG A 105 -5.67 -5.17 -0.44
C ARG A 105 -4.37 -4.97 0.33
N PHE A 106 -4.36 -3.98 1.21
CA PHE A 106 -3.28 -3.72 2.13
C PHE A 106 -3.48 -4.59 3.36
N VAL A 107 -2.49 -5.42 3.68
CA VAL A 107 -2.49 -6.32 4.83
C VAL A 107 -1.34 -5.92 5.72
N ILE A 108 -1.62 -5.52 6.97
CA ILE A 108 -0.58 -5.26 7.96
C ILE A 108 -0.61 -6.29 9.07
N ARG A 109 0.56 -6.58 9.62
CA ARG A 109 0.73 -7.48 10.75
C ARG A 109 1.34 -6.78 11.96
N GLY A 110 1.07 -7.36 13.12
CA GLY A 110 1.74 -6.98 14.36
C GLY A 110 3.25 -7.20 14.32
N PRO A 111 3.98 -6.69 15.32
CA PRO A 111 5.43 -6.85 15.39
C PRO A 111 5.86 -8.30 15.20
N ARG A 112 6.92 -8.52 14.41
CA ARG A 112 7.34 -9.83 13.94
C ARG A 112 6.30 -10.43 13.00
N GLY A 113 6.03 -9.79 11.86
CA GLY A 113 5.03 -10.25 10.89
C GLY A 113 5.24 -11.68 10.35
N TYR A 114 6.45 -12.23 10.51
CA TYR A 114 6.78 -13.64 10.26
C TYR A 114 6.20 -14.63 11.29
N ASP A 115 5.82 -14.18 12.49
CA ASP A 115 5.24 -15.02 13.53
C ASP A 115 3.76 -15.31 13.19
N PRO A 116 3.35 -16.59 13.08
CA PRO A 116 1.96 -16.94 12.79
C PRO A 116 0.94 -16.47 13.83
N SER A 117 1.40 -16.09 15.03
CA SER A 117 0.56 -15.54 16.10
C SER A 117 0.43 -14.01 16.06
N ALA A 118 1.16 -13.33 15.17
CA ALA A 118 1.00 -11.89 14.96
C ALA A 118 -0.44 -11.59 14.53
N TRP A 119 -0.99 -10.50 15.07
CA TRP A 119 -2.29 -10.04 14.62
C TRP A 119 -2.19 -9.58 13.16
N GLU A 120 -3.30 -9.67 12.42
CA GLU A 120 -3.40 -9.23 11.03
C GLU A 120 -4.64 -8.34 10.87
N ALA A 121 -4.49 -7.25 10.11
CA ALA A 121 -5.59 -6.40 9.69
C ALA A 121 -5.45 -6.11 8.20
N SER A 122 -6.57 -5.90 7.49
CA SER A 122 -6.51 -5.54 6.08
C SER A 122 -7.63 -4.62 5.64
N VAL A 123 -7.34 -3.72 4.70
CA VAL A 123 -8.31 -2.87 4.00
C VAL A 123 -8.18 -3.09 2.50
N MET A 124 -9.29 -2.99 1.77
CA MET A 124 -9.30 -3.04 0.31
C MET A 124 -9.62 -1.65 -0.23
N VAL A 125 -8.80 -1.17 -1.17
CA VAL A 125 -9.03 0.04 -1.93
C VAL A 125 -9.05 -0.30 -3.42
N THR A 126 -9.84 0.42 -4.20
CA THR A 126 -9.99 0.16 -5.65
C THR A 126 -9.58 1.41 -6.39
N LEU A 127 -8.50 1.37 -7.18
CA LEU A 127 -7.99 2.51 -7.95
C LEU A 127 -8.31 2.38 -9.43
N ASP A 128 -8.49 3.50 -10.13
CA ASP A 128 -8.42 3.51 -11.60
C ASP A 128 -7.06 2.95 -12.05
N ALA A 129 -7.09 1.99 -12.98
CA ALA A 129 -5.90 1.28 -13.44
C ALA A 129 -4.90 2.20 -14.18
N GLY A 130 -5.33 3.39 -14.60
CA GLY A 130 -4.50 4.39 -15.24
C GLY A 130 -4.04 5.49 -14.29
N GLU A 131 -4.85 6.55 -14.14
CA GLU A 131 -4.42 7.80 -13.50
C GLU A 131 -4.13 7.61 -12.01
N ASP A 132 -5.03 6.96 -11.28
CA ASP A 132 -4.87 6.77 -9.83
C ASP A 132 -3.69 5.84 -9.52
N MET A 133 -3.49 4.77 -10.31
CA MET A 133 -2.31 3.92 -10.18
C MET A 133 -1.01 4.68 -10.47
N ARG A 134 -0.95 5.53 -11.50
CA ARG A 134 0.24 6.37 -11.76
C ARG A 134 0.49 7.37 -10.63
N ARG A 135 -0.58 7.91 -10.03
CA ARG A 135 -0.47 8.77 -8.85
C ARG A 135 0.08 8.00 -7.66
N LEU A 136 -0.40 6.77 -7.41
CA LEU A 136 0.14 5.90 -6.37
C LEU A 136 1.63 5.63 -6.57
N VAL A 137 2.08 5.38 -7.80
CA VAL A 137 3.51 5.19 -8.11
C VAL A 137 4.33 6.42 -7.73
N ALA A 138 3.85 7.63 -8.05
CA ALA A 138 4.53 8.87 -7.68
C ALA A 138 4.62 9.05 -6.17
N GLU A 139 3.52 8.86 -5.44
CA GLU A 139 3.49 8.98 -3.97
C GLU A 139 4.38 7.93 -3.29
N LEU A 140 4.39 6.69 -3.78
CA LEU A 140 5.32 5.66 -3.29
C LEU A 140 6.78 6.03 -3.57
N GLY A 141 7.05 6.62 -4.74
CA GLY A 141 8.39 7.13 -5.08
C GLY A 141 8.85 8.23 -4.14
N ASP A 142 7.99 9.20 -3.86
CA ASP A 142 8.27 10.29 -2.91
C ASP A 142 8.45 9.75 -1.48
N LEU A 143 7.69 8.72 -1.11
CA LEU A 143 7.74 8.12 0.23
C LEU A 143 9.06 7.37 0.51
N VAL A 144 9.67 6.77 -0.51
CA VAL A 144 10.91 5.96 -0.36
C VAL A 144 12.20 6.70 -0.77
N SER A 145 12.08 7.95 -1.24
CA SER A 145 13.19 8.82 -1.64
C SER A 145 13.96 9.33 -0.43
#